data_AF-A0A2G1YD16-F1
#
_entry.id   AF-A0A2G1YD16-F1
#
_cell.length_a   1.000
_cell.length_b   1.000
_cell.length_c   1.000
_cell.angle_alpha   90.00
_cell.angle_beta   90.00
_cell.angle_gamma   90.00
#
_symmetry.space_group_name_H-M   'P 1'
#
loop_
_entity.id
_entity.type
_entity.pdbx_description
1 polymer ?
#
loop_
_entity_poly.entity_id
_entity_poly.type
_entity_poly.pdbx_seq_one_letter_code
_entity_poly.pdbx_strand_id
1 'polypeptide(L)'
;KVGLNYNSNGNLEDDLTSINISSDGAAGFHVGLFAEMKLPLFIYIRPEFVYTHTNSSYEFLDFSSDLTIDKIDAPILAGIRFLKIGRIFLGPSFQYIINSDLTYSDAFDEIKKVSSSDFSMGAQFGFGIELGKLGVDVRWERGLSDTEIKYIGMIDDELSNLTVDARPEQFILSIYSLEINYRE
;
A
#
# COMPACT_ATOMS: atom_id res chain seq x y z
N LYS A 1 -7.04 -14.04 -4.33
CA LYS A 1 -6.40 -12.94 -5.07
C LYS A 1 -5.00 -12.76 -4.52
N VAL A 2 -3.99 -12.67 -5.37
CA VAL A 2 -2.59 -12.48 -4.97
C VAL A 2 -1.91 -11.52 -5.93
N GLY A 3 -0.80 -10.92 -5.52
CA GLY A 3 -0.06 -10.05 -6.42
C GLY A 3 1.12 -9.33 -5.79
N LEU A 4 1.62 -8.35 -6.54
CA LEU A 4 2.79 -7.55 -6.19
C LEU A 4 2.39 -6.09 -6.00
N ASN A 5 3.12 -5.43 -5.11
CA ASN A 5 2.96 -4.02 -4.77
C ASN A 5 4.31 -3.35 -5.03
N TYR A 6 4.29 -2.28 -5.81
CA TYR A 6 5.42 -1.39 -6.03
C TYR A 6 5.01 -0.04 -5.49
N ASN A 7 5.62 0.33 -4.37
CA ASN A 7 5.28 1.48 -3.58
C ASN A 7 6.44 2.50 -3.69
N SER A 8 6.12 3.78 -3.82
CA SER A 8 7.08 4.88 -3.81
C SER A 8 7.08 5.64 -2.49
N ASN A 9 6.58 5.05 -1.40
CA ASN A 9 6.59 5.68 -0.08
C ASN A 9 8.00 6.18 0.31
N GLY A 10 8.08 7.49 0.57
CA GLY A 10 9.22 8.12 1.25
C GLY A 10 10.07 9.04 0.37
N ASN A 11 9.51 10.18 -0.03
CA ASN A 11 10.36 11.37 -0.11
C ASN A 11 10.72 11.77 1.33
N LEU A 12 11.99 11.72 1.68
CA LEU A 12 12.52 12.40 2.86
C LEU A 12 12.70 13.89 2.48
N GLU A 13 11.74 14.74 2.81
CA GLU A 13 11.93 16.19 2.74
C GLU A 13 12.65 16.67 4.01
N ASP A 14 13.97 16.88 3.92
CA ASP A 14 14.71 17.66 4.91
C ASP A 14 14.64 19.14 4.50
N ASP A 15 13.86 19.92 5.24
CA ASP A 15 13.44 21.31 4.95
C ASP A 15 14.61 22.34 4.97
N LEU A 16 15.86 21.87 5.09
CA LEU A 16 17.07 22.68 5.22
C LEU A 16 18.04 22.62 4.03
N THR A 17 17.99 21.59 3.16
CA THR A 17 19.09 21.38 2.17
C THR A 17 18.68 21.08 0.72
N SER A 18 17.40 20.90 0.37
CA SER A 18 16.96 20.65 -1.01
C SER A 18 17.71 19.50 -1.72
N ILE A 19 18.04 18.44 -0.97
CA ILE A 19 18.58 17.20 -1.52
C ILE A 19 17.43 16.19 -1.63
N ASN A 20 17.14 15.74 -2.85
CA ASN A 20 16.09 14.78 -3.15
C ASN A 20 16.70 13.37 -3.06
N ILE A 21 16.50 12.67 -1.94
CA ILE A 21 16.98 11.29 -1.76
C ILE A 21 15.83 10.36 -2.07
N SER A 22 15.88 9.74 -3.24
CA SER A 22 14.93 8.73 -3.69
C SER A 22 15.24 7.40 -3.01
N SER A 23 14.27 6.84 -2.27
CA SER A 23 14.30 5.42 -1.92
C SER A 23 14.40 4.57 -3.19
N ASP A 24 15.15 3.46 -3.14
CA ASP A 24 15.36 2.53 -4.27
C ASP A 24 14.07 1.73 -4.65
N GLY A 25 12.90 2.22 -4.23
CA GLY A 25 11.59 1.64 -4.44
C GLY A 25 11.23 0.64 -3.35
N ALA A 26 10.01 0.77 -2.83
CA ALA A 26 9.46 -0.20 -1.90
C ALA A 26 8.74 -1.31 -2.67
N ALA A 27 9.15 -2.56 -2.47
CA ALA A 27 8.54 -3.73 -3.12
C ALA A 27 7.80 -4.59 -2.09
N GLY A 28 6.72 -5.23 -2.52
CA GLY A 28 5.87 -6.00 -1.64
C GLY A 28 4.96 -6.97 -2.35
N PHE A 29 4.17 -7.68 -1.57
CA PHE A 29 3.16 -8.61 -2.06
C PHE A 29 1.86 -8.44 -1.27
N HIS A 30 0.79 -8.95 -1.87
CA HIS A 30 -0.49 -9.02 -1.19
C HIS A 30 -1.19 -10.35 -1.44
N VAL A 31 -2.04 -10.72 -0.49
CA VAL A 31 -2.97 -11.85 -0.58
C VAL A 31 -4.31 -11.42 -0.02
N GLY A 32 -5.39 -11.81 -0.69
CA GLY A 32 -6.71 -11.42 -0.26
C GLY A 32 -7.84 -12.15 -0.95
N LEU A 33 -9.04 -11.79 -0.54
CA LEU A 33 -10.30 -12.26 -1.08
C LEU A 33 -11.19 -11.07 -1.40
N PHE A 34 -12.18 -11.30 -2.24
CA PHE A 34 -13.12 -10.28 -2.64
C PHE A 34 -14.47 -10.91 -2.93
N ALA A 35 -15.52 -10.12 -2.81
CA ALA A 35 -16.83 -10.45 -3.32
C ALA A 35 -17.16 -9.51 -4.47
N GLU A 36 -17.93 -9.98 -5.44
CA GLU A 36 -18.38 -9.12 -6.52
C GLU A 36 -19.89 -9.21 -6.70
N MET A 37 -20.54 -8.04 -6.69
CA MET A 37 -21.96 -7.88 -6.91
C MET A 37 -22.17 -7.21 -8.26
N LYS A 38 -22.74 -7.94 -9.20
CA LYS A 38 -23.10 -7.41 -10.52
C LYS A 38 -24.39 -6.60 -10.40
N LEU A 39 -24.38 -5.41 -10.98
CA LEU A 39 -25.51 -4.50 -11.07
C LEU A 39 -25.97 -4.36 -12.53
N PRO A 40 -27.12 -3.73 -12.79
CA PRO A 40 -27.55 -3.39 -14.16
C PRO A 40 -26.50 -2.53 -14.90
N LEU A 41 -26.62 -2.45 -16.22
CA LEU A 41 -25.79 -1.59 -17.09
C LEU A 41 -24.27 -1.87 -17.02
N PHE A 42 -23.86 -3.13 -16.86
CA PHE A 42 -22.44 -3.56 -16.80
C PHE A 42 -21.66 -3.02 -15.60
N ILE A 43 -22.35 -2.46 -14.60
CA ILE A 43 -21.77 -1.94 -13.37
C ILE A 43 -21.56 -3.10 -12.39
N TYR A 44 -20.56 -2.98 -11.52
CA TYR A 44 -20.39 -3.87 -10.39
C TYR A 44 -19.83 -3.12 -9.18
N ILE A 45 -20.06 -3.69 -8.00
CA ILE A 45 -19.40 -3.31 -6.76
C ILE A 45 -18.60 -4.50 -6.28
N ARG A 46 -17.39 -4.23 -5.80
CA ARG A 46 -16.42 -5.23 -5.36
C ARG A 46 -15.75 -4.80 -4.05
N PRO A 47 -16.28 -5.20 -2.89
CA PRO A 47 -15.52 -5.14 -1.65
C PRO A 47 -14.41 -6.20 -1.66
N GLU A 48 -13.23 -5.82 -1.17
CA GLU A 48 -12.10 -6.73 -1.01
C GLU A 48 -11.59 -6.68 0.44
N PHE A 49 -10.88 -7.74 0.83
CA PHE A 49 -10.16 -7.85 2.09
C PHE A 49 -8.78 -8.43 1.79
N VAL A 50 -7.73 -7.65 2.04
CA VAL A 50 -6.38 -7.89 1.53
C VAL A 50 -5.38 -7.68 2.66
N TYR A 51 -4.47 -8.63 2.83
CA TYR A 51 -3.26 -8.43 3.60
C TYR A 51 -2.15 -8.01 2.64
N THR A 52 -1.41 -6.98 3.01
CA THR A 52 -0.31 -6.41 2.22
C THR A 52 0.94 -6.33 3.09
N HIS A 53 2.05 -6.78 2.52
CA HIS A 53 3.39 -6.68 3.09
C HIS A 53 4.27 -5.89 2.14
N THR A 54 4.95 -4.86 2.64
CA THR A 54 5.89 -4.04 1.86
C THR A 54 7.19 -3.84 2.63
N ASN A 55 8.32 -3.95 1.93
CA ASN A 55 9.63 -3.59 2.43
C ASN A 55 10.19 -2.41 1.62
N SER A 56 10.77 -1.45 2.30
CA SER A 56 11.30 -0.21 1.71
C SER A 56 12.71 0.00 2.23
N SER A 57 13.70 -0.02 1.35
CA SER A 57 15.09 0.26 1.72
C SER A 57 15.40 1.74 1.46
N TYR A 58 16.03 2.38 2.44
CA TYR A 58 16.51 3.75 2.38
C TYR A 58 18.03 3.73 2.53
N GLU A 59 18.73 4.27 1.54
CA GLU A 59 20.18 4.48 1.59
C GLU A 59 20.46 5.96 1.83
N PHE A 60 21.23 6.27 2.87
CA PHE A 60 21.63 7.63 3.22
C PHE A 60 23.11 7.65 3.62
N LEU A 61 23.98 8.13 2.72
CA LEU A 61 25.44 8.15 2.91
C LEU A 61 25.99 6.73 3.21
N ASP A 62 26.55 6.50 4.40
CA ASP A 62 27.09 5.20 4.84
C ASP A 62 26.06 4.35 5.61
N PHE A 63 24.78 4.76 5.66
CA PHE A 63 23.72 4.09 6.42
C PHE A 63 22.65 3.50 5.50
N SER A 64 22.26 2.25 5.79
CA SER A 64 21.11 1.59 5.19
C SER A 64 20.05 1.30 6.26
N SER A 65 18.81 1.68 5.98
CA SER A 65 17.65 1.36 6.82
C SER A 65 16.53 0.71 6.03
N ASP A 66 15.89 -0.28 6.65
CA ASP A 66 14.78 -1.04 6.05
C ASP A 66 13.50 -0.78 6.85
N LEU A 67 12.45 -0.32 6.17
CA LEU A 67 11.10 -0.16 6.70
C LEU A 67 10.18 -1.25 6.18
N THR A 68 9.78 -2.14 7.08
CA THR A 68 8.77 -3.16 6.82
C THR A 68 7.41 -2.70 7.34
N ILE A 69 6.38 -2.79 6.51
CA ILE A 69 4.99 -2.48 6.87
C ILE A 69 4.10 -3.67 6.53
N ASP A 70 3.34 -4.12 7.53
CA ASP A 70 2.25 -5.07 7.37
C ASP A 70 0.92 -4.38 7.61
N LYS A 71 -0.03 -4.54 6.69
CA LYS A 71 -1.35 -3.91 6.78
C LYS A 71 -2.49 -4.79 6.28
N ILE A 72 -3.68 -4.49 6.77
CA ILE A 72 -4.94 -4.96 6.21
C ILE A 72 -5.56 -3.82 5.41
N ASP A 73 -5.86 -4.08 4.15
CA ASP A 73 -6.59 -3.19 3.26
C ASP A 73 -8.00 -3.74 3.02
N ALA A 74 -8.99 -2.86 3.09
CA ALA A 74 -10.40 -3.15 2.82
C ALA A 74 -10.96 -2.18 1.76
N PRO A 75 -10.54 -2.30 0.48
CA PRO A 75 -11.04 -1.43 -0.57
C PRO A 75 -12.47 -1.79 -0.99
N ILE A 76 -13.25 -0.76 -1.34
CA ILE A 76 -14.61 -0.91 -1.87
C ILE A 76 -14.64 -0.32 -3.26
N LEU A 77 -14.58 -1.17 -4.28
CA LEU A 77 -14.44 -0.74 -5.67
C LEU A 77 -15.80 -0.70 -6.37
N ALA A 78 -16.07 0.36 -7.12
CA ALA A 78 -17.13 0.42 -8.10
C ALA A 78 -16.50 0.44 -9.50
N GLY A 79 -17.06 -0.35 -10.42
CA GLY A 79 -16.48 -0.45 -11.76
C GLY A 79 -17.49 -0.74 -12.86
N ILE A 80 -17.01 -0.60 -14.10
CA ILE A 80 -17.78 -0.83 -15.32
C ILE A 80 -17.02 -1.83 -16.17
N ARG A 81 -17.75 -2.81 -16.72
CA ARG A 81 -17.22 -3.76 -17.70
C ARG A 81 -17.40 -3.26 -19.13
N PHE A 82 -16.42 -3.53 -19.98
CA PHE A 82 -16.45 -3.22 -21.41
C PHE A 82 -15.83 -4.36 -22.22
N LEU A 83 -16.26 -4.50 -23.48
CA LEU A 83 -15.78 -5.56 -24.40
C LEU A 83 -15.86 -6.99 -23.83
N LYS A 84 -16.77 -7.25 -22.87
CA LYS A 84 -16.95 -8.51 -22.12
C LYS A 84 -15.77 -8.98 -21.27
N ILE A 85 -14.55 -8.53 -21.56
CA ILE A 85 -13.31 -8.94 -20.88
C ILE A 85 -12.67 -7.80 -20.09
N GLY A 86 -12.84 -6.54 -20.49
CA GLY A 86 -12.19 -5.40 -19.88
C GLY A 86 -13.04 -4.82 -18.75
N ARG A 87 -12.38 -4.18 -17.78
CA ARG A 87 -13.05 -3.36 -16.78
C ARG A 87 -12.17 -2.24 -16.27
N ILE A 88 -12.81 -1.15 -15.91
CA ILE A 88 -12.22 -0.08 -15.11
C ILE A 88 -12.92 -0.01 -13.77
N PHE A 89 -12.23 0.48 -12.75
CA PHE A 89 -12.79 0.64 -11.41
C PHE A 89 -12.11 1.76 -10.65
N LEU A 90 -12.82 2.27 -9.65
CA LEU A 90 -12.30 3.18 -8.65
C LEU A 90 -13.00 2.94 -7.32
N GLY A 91 -12.39 3.38 -6.22
CA GLY A 91 -13.04 3.34 -4.92
C GLY A 91 -12.14 3.72 -3.76
N PRO A 92 -12.71 3.98 -2.57
CA PRO A 92 -11.94 4.17 -1.37
C PRO A 92 -11.23 2.88 -0.95
N SER A 93 -10.09 3.04 -0.29
CA SER A 93 -9.26 2.00 0.31
C SER A 93 -9.08 2.32 1.78
N PHE A 94 -9.64 1.51 2.67
CA PHE A 94 -9.43 1.66 4.11
C PHE A 94 -8.31 0.75 4.55
N GLN A 95 -7.37 1.26 5.33
CA GLN A 95 -6.13 0.58 5.64
C GLN A 95 -5.89 0.60 7.13
N TYR A 96 -5.41 -0.53 7.65
CA TYR A 96 -5.02 -0.66 9.04
C TYR A 96 -3.63 -1.27 9.12
N ILE A 97 -2.65 -0.49 9.59
CA ILE A 97 -1.28 -0.92 9.81
C ILE A 97 -1.26 -1.79 11.06
N ILE A 98 -0.94 -3.08 10.89
CA ILE A 98 -0.81 -4.03 12.00
C ILE A 98 0.61 -4.02 12.55
N ASN A 99 1.60 -3.88 11.65
CA ASN A 99 3.00 -3.86 12.02
C ASN A 99 3.77 -2.83 11.20
N SER A 100 4.76 -2.21 11.83
CA SER A 100 5.68 -1.25 11.23
C SER A 100 7.03 -1.36 11.93
N ASP A 101 7.95 -2.08 11.30
CA ASP A 101 9.28 -2.35 11.85
C ASP A 101 10.33 -1.59 11.03
N LEU A 102 11.23 -0.90 11.74
CA LEU A 102 12.30 -0.11 11.15
C LEU A 102 13.64 -0.65 11.64
N THR A 103 14.42 -1.22 10.73
CA THR A 103 15.71 -1.87 11.01
C THR A 103 16.86 -1.00 10.49
N TYR A 104 17.96 -0.93 11.25
CA TYR A 104 19.15 -0.14 10.92
C TYR A 104 20.44 -0.95 11.04
N SER A 105 21.43 -0.57 10.23
CA SER A 105 22.75 -1.21 10.14
C SER A 105 23.82 -0.55 11.04
N ASP A 106 23.60 -0.49 12.36
CA ASP A 106 24.66 -0.21 13.38
C ASP A 106 24.85 1.24 13.91
N ALA A 107 23.87 2.16 13.81
CA ALA A 107 24.00 3.54 14.32
C ALA A 107 23.11 3.93 15.53
N PHE A 108 22.14 3.09 15.90
CA PHE A 108 21.14 3.43 16.92
C PHE A 108 20.91 2.24 17.85
N ASP A 109 21.24 2.39 19.14
CA ASP A 109 21.15 1.31 20.13
C ASP A 109 19.71 0.93 20.51
N GLU A 110 18.73 1.84 20.32
CA GLU A 110 17.31 1.56 20.53
C GLU A 110 16.45 2.60 19.79
N ILE A 111 15.73 2.18 18.75
CA ILE A 111 14.62 2.97 18.18
C ILE A 111 13.32 2.31 18.60
N LYS A 112 12.48 3.06 19.32
CA LYS A 112 11.15 2.60 19.74
C LYS A 112 10.10 3.40 18.97
N LYS A 113 9.13 2.68 18.42
CA LYS A 113 7.91 3.28 17.89
C LYS A 113 7.15 3.93 19.06
N VAL A 114 6.87 5.23 18.96
CA VAL A 114 6.21 5.97 20.06
C VAL A 114 4.77 6.32 19.73
N SER A 115 4.44 6.53 18.45
CA SER A 115 3.08 6.76 18.00
C SER A 115 2.94 6.53 16.49
N SER A 116 1.80 5.98 16.06
CA SER A 116 1.39 5.92 14.66
C SER A 116 -0.11 6.11 14.54
N SER A 117 -0.57 6.73 13.45
CA SER A 117 -1.95 6.53 13.01
C SER A 117 -2.05 5.16 12.36
N ASP A 118 -2.60 4.20 13.10
CA ASP A 118 -2.74 2.83 12.59
C ASP A 118 -3.80 2.74 11.49
N PHE A 119 -4.76 3.66 11.48
CA PHE A 119 -5.79 3.74 10.44
C PHE A 119 -5.45 4.79 9.39
N SER A 120 -5.56 4.41 8.13
CA SER A 120 -5.38 5.28 6.97
C SER A 120 -6.47 5.05 5.93
N MET A 121 -6.70 6.05 5.10
CA MET A 121 -7.65 6.01 4.00
C MET A 121 -6.95 6.48 2.72
N GLY A 122 -7.17 5.75 1.65
CA GLY A 122 -6.71 6.06 0.31
C GLY A 122 -7.83 5.95 -0.72
N ALA A 123 -7.47 6.18 -1.98
CA ALA A 123 -8.29 5.89 -3.13
C ALA A 123 -7.52 5.00 -4.11
N GLN A 124 -8.24 4.06 -4.71
CA GLN A 124 -7.73 3.22 -5.78
C GLN A 124 -8.43 3.55 -7.08
N PHE A 125 -7.67 3.51 -8.17
CA PHE A 125 -8.15 3.48 -9.54
C PHE A 125 -7.42 2.36 -10.28
N GLY A 126 -8.10 1.69 -11.21
CA GLY A 126 -7.43 0.64 -11.96
C GLY A 126 -8.17 0.15 -13.19
N PHE A 127 -7.46 -0.68 -13.92
CA PHE A 127 -7.92 -1.40 -15.09
C PHE A 127 -7.65 -2.88 -14.90
N GLY A 128 -8.53 -3.73 -15.43
CA GLY A 128 -8.34 -5.16 -15.40
C GLY A 128 -8.93 -5.87 -16.61
N ILE A 129 -8.46 -7.09 -16.81
CA ILE A 129 -8.95 -8.01 -17.83
C ILE A 129 -9.42 -9.30 -17.15
N GLU A 130 -10.53 -9.87 -17.60
CA GLU A 130 -11.12 -11.13 -17.15
C GLU A 130 -11.26 -12.08 -18.35
N LEU A 131 -10.57 -13.21 -18.30
CA LEU A 131 -10.65 -14.29 -19.27
C LEU A 131 -11.29 -15.50 -18.60
N GLY A 132 -12.61 -15.61 -18.74
CA GLY A 132 -13.41 -16.63 -18.05
C GLY A 132 -13.42 -16.39 -16.53
N LYS A 133 -12.82 -17.31 -15.78
CA LYS A 133 -12.71 -17.19 -14.32
C LYS A 133 -11.44 -16.46 -13.88
N LEU A 134 -10.42 -16.38 -14.73
CA LEU A 134 -9.15 -15.77 -14.36
C LEU A 134 -9.17 -14.28 -14.69
N GLY A 135 -8.60 -13.47 -13.81
CA GLY A 135 -8.47 -12.05 -14.05
C GLY A 135 -7.14 -11.47 -13.57
N VAL A 136 -6.76 -10.40 -14.24
CA VAL A 136 -5.55 -9.61 -13.96
C VAL A 136 -5.96 -8.15 -13.77
N ASP A 137 -5.33 -7.49 -12.81
CA ASP A 137 -5.54 -6.08 -12.51
C ASP A 137 -4.23 -5.31 -12.43
N VAL A 138 -4.26 -4.10 -12.96
CA VAL A 138 -3.31 -3.05 -12.66
C VAL A 138 -4.06 -1.95 -11.91
N ARG A 139 -3.59 -1.61 -10.72
CA ARG A 139 -4.15 -0.55 -9.88
C ARG A 139 -3.10 0.49 -9.57
N TRP A 140 -3.57 1.71 -9.37
CA TRP A 140 -2.84 2.78 -8.71
C TRP A 140 -3.60 3.15 -7.43
N GLU A 141 -2.90 3.25 -6.32
CA GLU A 141 -3.42 3.68 -5.03
C GLU A 141 -2.71 4.95 -4.58
N ARG A 142 -3.50 5.88 -4.02
CA ARG A 142 -3.00 7.09 -3.38
C ARG A 142 -3.63 7.29 -2.01
N GLY A 143 -2.80 7.50 -0.99
CA GLY A 143 -3.20 7.88 0.36
C GLY A 143 -3.87 9.26 0.37
N LEU A 144 -4.97 9.37 1.09
CA LEU A 144 -5.75 10.61 1.24
C LEU A 144 -5.67 11.17 2.66
N SER A 145 -5.49 10.32 3.67
CA SER A 145 -5.29 10.76 5.05
C SER A 145 -3.80 10.81 5.40
N ASP A 146 -3.40 11.83 6.15
CA ASP A 146 -2.06 11.92 6.69
C ASP A 146 -1.76 10.73 7.60
N THR A 147 -0.70 10.01 7.27
CA THR A 147 -0.28 8.81 7.98
C THR A 147 1.18 9.00 8.36
N GLU A 148 1.41 9.39 9.61
CA GLU A 148 2.75 9.64 10.13
C GLU A 148 3.12 8.53 11.11
N ILE A 149 4.31 7.96 10.93
CA ILE A 149 4.91 7.04 11.90
C ILE A 149 6.04 7.79 12.61
N LYS A 150 5.92 7.92 13.94
CA LYS A 150 6.90 8.63 14.77
C LYS A 150 7.75 7.64 15.54
N TYR A 151 9.04 7.70 15.26
CA TYR A 151 10.09 6.97 15.93
C TYR A 151 10.86 7.90 16.85
N ILE A 152 11.24 7.40 18.02
CA ILE A 152 12.15 8.10 18.93
C ILE A 152 13.39 7.23 19.10
N GLY A 153 14.55 7.85 18.92
CA GLY A 153 15.87 7.23 19.09
C GLY A 153 16.86 8.19 19.75
N MET A 154 17.97 7.65 20.25
CA MET A 154 19.06 8.44 20.81
C MET A 154 20.16 8.59 19.74
N ILE A 155 20.59 9.83 19.49
CA ILE A 155 21.76 10.16 18.65
C ILE A 155 22.71 10.95 19.55
N ASP A 156 23.90 10.44 19.81
CA ASP A 156 24.93 11.13 20.60
C ASP A 156 24.42 11.64 21.97
N ASP A 157 23.71 10.77 22.71
CA ASP A 157 23.04 11.05 23.99
C ASP A 157 21.90 12.09 23.97
N GLU A 158 21.50 12.62 22.81
CA GLU A 158 20.32 13.49 22.65
C GLU A 158 19.09 12.73 22.09
N LEU A 159 17.91 13.06 22.64
CA LEU A 159 16.63 12.50 22.22
C LEU A 159 16.19 13.10 20.88
N SER A 160 16.19 12.31 19.82
CA SER A 160 15.79 12.73 18.48
C SER A 160 14.45 12.13 18.06
N ASN A 161 13.58 12.94 17.47
CA ASN A 161 12.31 12.51 16.88
C ASN A 161 12.47 12.33 15.37
N LEU A 162 12.16 11.15 14.86
CA LEU A 162 12.11 10.85 13.42
C LEU A 162 10.65 10.63 13.02
N THR A 163 10.12 11.46 12.11
CA THR A 163 8.77 11.30 11.53
C THR A 163 8.89 10.78 10.11
N VAL A 164 8.19 9.69 9.81
CA VAL A 164 8.13 9.11 8.45
C VAL A 164 6.71 9.26 7.92
N ASP A 165 6.57 9.86 6.73
CA ASP A 165 5.32 9.86 5.97
C ASP A 165 5.09 8.48 5.34
N ALA A 166 4.06 7.78 5.81
CA ALA A 166 3.70 6.44 5.40
C ALA A 166 2.48 6.40 4.45
N ARG A 167 2.04 7.55 3.91
CA ARG A 167 0.93 7.61 2.96
C ARG A 167 1.23 6.75 1.73
N PRO A 168 0.37 5.76 1.39
CA PRO A 168 0.63 4.87 0.26
C PRO A 168 0.58 5.61 -1.08
N GLU A 169 1.62 5.50 -1.88
CA GLU A 169 1.57 5.79 -3.32
C GLU A 169 2.12 4.59 -4.08
N GLN A 170 1.23 3.75 -4.62
CA GLN A 170 1.65 2.44 -5.13
C GLN A 170 0.94 2.01 -6.41
N PHE A 171 1.70 1.27 -7.23
CA PHE A 171 1.19 0.44 -8.30
C PHE A 171 1.02 -0.99 -7.80
N ILE A 172 -0.15 -1.58 -8.07
CA ILE A 172 -0.50 -2.92 -7.62
C ILE A 172 -0.86 -3.77 -8.82
N LEU A 173 -0.16 -4.89 -8.98
CA LEU A 173 -0.47 -5.91 -9.98
C LEU A 173 -1.10 -7.10 -9.27
N SER A 174 -2.30 -7.52 -9.65
CA SER A 174 -2.97 -8.68 -9.05
C SER A 174 -3.41 -9.70 -10.08
N ILE A 175 -3.35 -10.97 -9.68
CA ILE A 175 -3.99 -12.10 -10.37
C ILE A 175 -5.01 -12.74 -9.42
N TYR A 176 -6.15 -13.14 -9.95
CA TYR A 176 -7.19 -13.78 -9.14
C TYR A 176 -8.10 -14.68 -9.98
N SER A 177 -8.89 -15.49 -9.26
CA SER A 177 -9.98 -16.28 -9.84
C SER A 177 -11.31 -15.77 -9.30
N LEU A 178 -12.31 -15.71 -10.19
CA LEU A 178 -13.71 -15.42 -9.88
C LEU A 178 -14.44 -16.71 -9.60
N GLU A 179 -15.24 -16.70 -8.54
CA GLU A 179 -16.29 -17.68 -8.34
C GLU A 179 -17.58 -17.10 -8.92
N ILE A 180 -18.06 -17.69 -10.03
CA ILE A 180 -19.29 -17.28 -10.67
C ILE A 180 -20.45 -17.99 -9.98
N ASN A 181 -21.12 -17.31 -9.04
CA ASN A 181 -22.42 -17.77 -8.57
C ASN A 181 -23.46 -17.46 -9.64
N TYR A 182 -23.85 -18.47 -10.41
CA TYR A 182 -25.09 -18.42 -11.20
C TYR A 182 -26.25 -18.34 -10.21
N ARG A 183 -26.86 -17.16 -10.07
CA ARG A 183 -28.25 -17.08 -9.65
C ARG A 183 -29.08 -17.17 -10.93
N GLU A 184 -29.70 -18.33 -11.12
CA GLU A 184 -30.83 -18.54 -12.04
C GLU A 184 -32.03 -17.70 -11.59
#